data_AF-A0A538LQP9-F1
#
_entry.id   AF-A0A538LQP9-F1
#
_cell.length_a   1.000
_cell.length_b   1.000
_cell.length_c   1.000
_cell.angle_alpha   90.00
_cell.angle_beta   90.00
_cell.angle_gamma   90.00
#
_symmetry.space_group_name_H-M   'P 1'
#
loop_
_entity.id
_entity.type
_entity.pdbx_description
1 polymer ?
#
loop_
_entity_poly.entity_id
_entity_poly.type
_entity_poly.pdbx_seq_one_letter_code
_entity_poly.pdbx_strand_id
1 'polypeptide(L)'
;MPAASAANGPTFRDCSLAGGLDPDFVELLGVAAGPEGAVTVPRGQEQVGIEASESSDPGDNLGHVTLAVTVSSPGVSMAKASGAGTGKVLLSAPLRGSKKVGRTYTISWAATFDNGNHPCPSEFTPENTTPKPFVVTVR
;
A
#
# COMPACT_ATOMS: atom_id res chain seq x y z
N MET A 1 -4.29 5.84 18.86
CA MET A 1 -3.20 4.89 18.55
C MET A 1 -2.57 5.38 17.25
N PRO A 2 -1.26 5.68 17.19
CA PRO A 2 -0.65 6.11 15.94
C PRO A 2 -0.63 4.92 14.97
N ALA A 3 -1.13 5.13 13.74
CA ALA A 3 -1.00 4.17 12.66
C ALA A 3 0.48 4.04 12.30
N ALA A 4 0.96 2.81 12.14
CA ALA A 4 2.31 2.57 11.70
C ALA A 4 2.38 2.71 10.19
N SER A 5 2.81 3.88 9.73
CA SER A 5 3.23 4.07 8.35
C SER A 5 4.55 3.33 8.15
N ALA A 6 4.52 2.15 7.51
CA ALA A 6 5.74 1.56 6.98
C ALA A 6 6.23 2.49 5.88
N ALA A 7 7.46 3.02 6.00
CA ALA A 7 8.05 3.92 5.02
C ALA A 7 8.34 3.18 3.70
N ASN A 8 7.29 2.99 2.91
CA ASN A 8 7.36 2.71 1.47
C ASN A 8 6.83 3.95 0.74
N GLY A 9 7.43 5.11 1.08
CA GLY A 9 7.02 6.44 0.65
C GLY A 9 6.98 6.64 -0.88
N PRO A 10 6.37 7.75 -1.31
CA PRO A 10 5.57 7.87 -2.53
C PRO A 10 6.35 7.92 -3.84
N THR A 11 5.66 7.66 -4.94
CA THR A 11 6.03 8.15 -6.27
C THR A 11 5.82 9.67 -6.27
N PHE A 12 6.86 10.43 -5.89
CA PHE A 12 6.78 11.89 -5.79
C PHE A 12 6.79 12.58 -7.16
N ARG A 13 5.80 13.42 -7.48
CA ARG A 13 6.00 14.50 -8.47
C ARG A 13 6.47 15.76 -7.73
N ASP A 14 7.66 16.27 -8.07
CA ASP A 14 8.08 17.61 -7.63
C ASP A 14 7.63 18.66 -8.65
N CYS A 15 6.55 19.36 -8.34
CA CYS A 15 6.01 20.50 -9.09
C CYS A 15 6.44 21.82 -8.42
N SER A 16 7.75 22.06 -8.32
CA SER A 16 8.37 23.14 -7.52
C SER A 16 7.98 24.59 -7.87
N LEU A 17 7.01 24.85 -8.75
CA LEU A 17 6.42 26.17 -8.97
C LEU A 17 4.89 26.08 -9.03
N ALA A 18 4.27 26.39 -7.89
CA ALA A 18 2.83 26.57 -7.63
C ALA A 18 1.97 25.32 -7.43
N GLY A 19 1.98 24.78 -6.20
CA GLY A 19 0.82 24.09 -5.61
C GLY A 19 0.95 22.59 -5.38
N GLY A 20 1.42 22.20 -4.20
CA GLY A 20 1.08 20.92 -3.56
C GLY A 20 1.92 19.69 -3.98
N LEU A 21 2.07 18.76 -3.03
CA LEU A 21 2.58 17.40 -3.27
C LEU A 21 1.40 16.54 -3.72
N ASP A 22 1.51 15.86 -4.87
CA ASP A 22 0.52 14.91 -5.40
C ASP A 22 1.07 13.47 -5.37
N PRO A 23 1.10 12.77 -4.21
CA PRO A 23 1.57 11.41 -4.13
C PRO A 23 0.44 10.38 -4.21
N ASP A 24 0.45 9.53 -5.23
CA ASP A 24 -0.24 8.23 -5.20
C ASP A 24 0.41 7.33 -4.14
N PHE A 25 -0.39 6.59 -3.37
CA PHE A 25 0.13 5.75 -2.29
C PHE A 25 -0.50 4.37 -2.20
N VAL A 26 0.30 3.42 -1.72
CA VAL A 26 -0.18 2.13 -1.21
C VAL A 26 0.26 1.97 0.23
N GLU A 27 -0.70 1.85 1.14
CA GLU A 27 -0.48 1.78 2.59
C GLU A 27 -0.99 0.47 3.18
N LEU A 28 -0.29 -0.01 4.22
CA LEU A 28 -0.70 -1.15 5.03
C LEU A 28 -1.33 -0.66 6.35
N LEU A 29 -2.56 -1.07 6.61
CA LEU A 29 -3.37 -0.64 7.75
C LEU A 29 -3.55 -1.74 8.80
N GLY A 30 -3.77 -1.32 10.05
CA GLY A 30 -3.98 -2.24 11.16
C GLY A 30 -2.71 -2.95 11.63
N VAL A 31 -1.55 -2.35 11.37
CA VAL A 31 -0.24 -2.84 11.80
C VAL A 31 0.42 -1.88 12.78
N ALA A 32 1.43 -2.37 13.50
CA ALA A 32 2.26 -1.57 14.41
C ALA A 32 3.73 -1.60 13.97
N ALA A 33 4.40 -0.45 14.02
CA ALA A 33 5.83 -0.32 13.78
C ALA A 33 6.55 -0.67 15.08
N GLY A 34 7.36 -1.71 15.03
CA GLY A 34 8.27 -2.12 16.08
C GLY A 34 9.62 -1.42 16.00
N PRO A 35 10.54 -1.77 16.91
CA PRO A 35 11.93 -1.33 16.83
C PRO A 35 12.51 -1.63 15.45
N GLU A 36 13.39 -0.74 14.96
CA GLU A 36 14.08 -0.89 13.67
C GLU A 36 13.15 -0.91 12.43
N GLY A 37 11.88 -0.50 12.58
CA GLY A 37 10.93 -0.44 11.47
C GLY A 37 10.24 -1.76 11.15
N ALA A 38 10.38 -2.78 12.01
CA ALA A 38 9.70 -4.05 11.84
C ALA A 38 8.17 -3.88 11.91
N VAL A 39 7.43 -4.32 10.91
CA VAL A 39 5.97 -4.23 10.91
C VAL A 39 5.38 -5.45 11.61
N THR A 40 4.50 -5.22 12.59
CA THR A 40 3.96 -6.28 13.45
C THR A 40 2.44 -6.22 13.58
N VAL A 41 1.86 -7.38 13.87
CA VAL A 41 0.44 -7.53 14.24
C VAL A 41 0.32 -8.35 15.52
N PRO A 42 -0.67 -8.10 16.37
CA PRO A 42 -0.94 -8.95 17.52
C PRO A 42 -1.35 -10.36 17.11
N ARG A 43 -0.95 -11.34 17.93
CA ARG A 43 -1.45 -12.72 17.84
C ARG A 43 -2.97 -12.78 17.70
N GLY A 44 -3.44 -13.52 16.70
CA GLY A 44 -4.86 -13.72 16.44
C GLY A 44 -5.51 -12.64 15.58
N GLN A 45 -4.78 -11.61 15.16
CA GLN A 45 -5.27 -10.70 14.12
C GLN A 45 -5.31 -11.45 12.78
N GLU A 46 -6.50 -11.70 12.26
CA GLU A 46 -6.70 -12.58 11.10
C GLU A 46 -6.57 -11.86 9.76
N GLN A 47 -6.50 -10.52 9.75
CA GLN A 47 -6.38 -9.71 8.54
C GLN A 47 -5.73 -8.35 8.81
N VAL A 48 -5.20 -7.75 7.76
CA VAL A 48 -4.73 -6.36 7.69
C VAL A 48 -5.37 -5.66 6.49
N GLY A 49 -5.48 -4.34 6.51
CA GLY A 49 -5.97 -3.59 5.35
C GLY A 49 -4.81 -3.22 4.43
N ILE A 50 -5.04 -3.20 3.12
CA ILE A 50 -4.17 -2.52 2.15
C ILE A 50 -5.03 -1.53 1.39
N GLU A 51 -4.64 -0.27 1.44
CA GLU A 51 -5.26 0.81 0.68
C GLU A 51 -4.33 1.22 -0.46
N ALA A 52 -4.90 1.38 -1.65
CA ALA A 52 -4.28 2.17 -2.72
C ALA A 52 -5.15 3.41 -2.92
N SER A 53 -4.55 4.60 -2.92
CA SER A 53 -5.26 5.85 -3.11
C SER A 53 -4.50 6.74 -4.08
N GLU A 54 -5.27 7.32 -4.98
CA GLU A 54 -4.90 8.42 -5.86
C GLU A 54 -5.18 9.73 -5.11
N SER A 55 -4.30 10.70 -5.25
CA SER A 55 -4.49 12.04 -4.72
C SER A 55 -5.42 12.84 -5.65
N SER A 56 -6.02 13.92 -5.15
CA SER A 56 -6.90 14.79 -5.95
C SER A 56 -6.33 16.20 -6.01
N ASP A 57 -5.82 16.59 -7.17
CA ASP A 57 -5.36 17.95 -7.41
C ASP A 57 -6.51 18.89 -7.81
N PRO A 58 -6.40 20.21 -7.55
CA PRO A 58 -7.37 21.18 -8.04
C PRO A 58 -7.47 21.15 -9.58
N GLY A 59 -8.61 20.67 -10.09
CA GLY A 59 -8.85 20.49 -11.52
C GLY A 59 -8.72 19.05 -12.01
N ASP A 60 -8.43 18.11 -11.10
CA ASP A 60 -8.40 16.68 -11.36
C ASP A 60 -9.75 16.01 -10.98
N ASN A 61 -10.11 14.97 -11.72
CA ASN A 61 -11.18 14.05 -11.33
C ASN A 61 -10.51 12.77 -10.83
N LEU A 62 -10.78 12.40 -9.58
CA LEU A 62 -10.33 11.12 -9.00
C LEU A 62 -10.45 9.98 -10.02
N GLY A 63 -9.32 9.41 -10.42
CA GLY A 63 -9.22 8.36 -11.42
C GLY A 63 -9.62 6.98 -10.87
N HIS A 64 -9.55 5.98 -11.73
CA HIS A 64 -9.85 4.59 -11.42
C HIS A 64 -8.63 3.86 -10.87
N VAL A 65 -8.65 3.55 -9.58
CA VAL A 65 -7.60 2.78 -8.92
C VAL A 65 -7.95 1.30 -8.98
N THR A 66 -7.02 0.46 -9.43
CA THR A 66 -7.09 -1.00 -9.21
C THR A 66 -5.99 -1.45 -8.27
N LEU A 67 -6.27 -2.50 -7.50
CA LEU A 67 -5.32 -3.08 -6.57
C LEU A 67 -5.47 -4.59 -6.57
N ALA A 68 -4.33 -5.28 -6.64
CA ALA A 68 -4.22 -6.72 -6.45
C ALA A 68 -3.21 -7.00 -5.34
N VAL A 69 -3.53 -7.93 -4.45
CA VAL A 69 -2.76 -8.29 -3.26
C VAL A 69 -2.59 -9.80 -3.21
N THR A 70 -1.38 -10.25 -2.85
CA THR A 70 -1.04 -11.64 -2.59
C THR A 70 -0.36 -11.76 -1.24
N VAL A 71 -0.92 -12.58 -0.34
CA VAL A 71 -0.37 -12.87 0.98
C VAL A 71 0.24 -14.27 0.98
N SER A 72 1.48 -14.38 1.44
CA SER A 72 2.19 -15.65 1.58
C SER A 72 2.89 -15.77 2.92
N SER A 73 2.98 -16.99 3.45
CA SER A 73 3.72 -17.33 4.67
C SER A 73 4.16 -18.79 4.57
N PRO A 74 5.35 -19.16 5.07
CA PRO A 74 5.78 -20.56 5.12
C PRO A 74 4.77 -21.47 5.83
N GLY A 75 4.42 -22.58 5.18
CA GLY A 75 3.48 -23.58 5.71
C GLY A 75 2.02 -23.11 5.81
N VAL A 76 1.62 -22.09 5.04
CA VAL A 76 0.25 -21.59 4.95
C VAL A 76 -0.13 -21.44 3.49
N SER A 77 -1.36 -21.82 3.13
CA SER A 77 -1.88 -21.59 1.78
C SER A 77 -1.89 -20.10 1.46
N MET A 78 -1.36 -19.76 0.27
CA MET A 78 -1.38 -18.42 -0.28
C MET A 78 -2.82 -17.89 -0.39
N ALA A 79 -3.00 -16.60 -0.15
CA ALA A 79 -4.26 -15.91 -0.36
C ALA A 79 -4.09 -14.75 -1.33
N LYS A 80 -5.13 -14.47 -2.10
CA LYS A 80 -5.17 -13.37 -3.06
C LYS A 80 -6.44 -12.56 -2.88
N ALA A 81 -6.34 -11.25 -3.10
CA ALA A 81 -7.47 -10.33 -3.14
C ALA A 81 -7.25 -9.31 -4.26
N SER A 82 -8.31 -8.84 -4.89
CA SER A 82 -8.23 -7.77 -5.87
C SER A 82 -9.50 -6.95 -5.84
N GLY A 83 -9.40 -5.68 -6.20
CA GLY A 83 -10.54 -4.78 -6.33
C GLY A 83 -10.19 -3.55 -7.11
N ALA A 84 -11.20 -2.72 -7.33
CA ALA A 84 -11.07 -1.44 -7.98
C ALA A 84 -12.01 -0.42 -7.32
N GLY A 85 -11.71 0.86 -7.48
CA GLY A 85 -12.49 1.96 -6.98
C GLY A 85 -12.11 3.27 -7.65
N THR A 86 -12.83 4.33 -7.32
CA THR A 86 -12.54 5.69 -7.81
C THR A 86 -11.85 6.47 -6.71
N GLY A 87 -10.67 7.02 -7.01
CA GLY A 87 -9.80 7.72 -6.07
C GLY A 87 -9.13 6.81 -5.03
N LYS A 88 -9.78 5.72 -4.61
CA LYS A 88 -9.18 4.75 -3.68
C LYS A 88 -9.80 3.37 -3.77
N VAL A 89 -9.04 2.38 -3.32
CA VAL A 89 -9.48 1.01 -3.09
C VAL A 89 -8.85 0.44 -1.83
N LEU A 90 -9.68 -0.14 -0.96
CA LEU A 90 -9.26 -0.80 0.28
C LEU A 90 -9.56 -2.29 0.20
N LEU A 91 -8.54 -3.13 0.39
CA LEU A 91 -8.64 -4.58 0.41
C LEU A 91 -8.23 -5.16 1.76
N SER A 92 -8.85 -6.29 2.12
CA SER A 92 -8.42 -7.10 3.27
C SER A 92 -7.42 -8.16 2.85
N ALA A 93 -6.22 -8.12 3.43
CA ALA A 93 -5.18 -9.14 3.30
C ALA A 93 -5.27 -10.15 4.45
N PRO A 94 -5.69 -11.41 4.19
CA PRO A 94 -5.90 -12.39 5.26
C PRO A 94 -4.56 -12.98 5.76
N LEU A 95 -4.35 -12.91 7.07
CA LEU A 95 -3.20 -13.43 7.80
C LEU A 95 -3.50 -14.83 8.36
N ARG A 96 -3.73 -15.79 7.47
CA ARG A 96 -4.12 -17.15 7.87
C ARG A 96 -3.12 -17.77 8.84
N GLY A 97 -3.61 -18.30 9.96
CA GLY A 97 -2.78 -18.93 10.98
C GLY A 97 -1.96 -17.94 11.81
N SER A 98 -2.44 -16.71 12.02
CA SER A 98 -1.83 -15.67 12.84
C SER A 98 -1.85 -15.96 14.36
N LYS A 99 -2.32 -17.15 14.76
CA LYS A 99 -2.23 -17.64 16.14
C LYS A 99 -0.80 -18.04 16.56
N LYS A 100 0.12 -18.19 15.59
CA LYS A 100 1.53 -18.55 15.81
C LYS A 100 2.40 -17.29 15.89
N VAL A 101 2.93 -16.98 17.07
CA VAL A 101 3.90 -15.89 17.28
C VAL A 101 5.18 -16.14 16.48
N GLY A 102 5.79 -15.07 15.98
CA GLY A 102 6.98 -15.10 15.13
C GLY A 102 6.70 -15.52 13.68
N ARG A 103 5.47 -15.87 13.33
CA ARG A 103 5.08 -16.11 11.93
C ARG A 103 5.20 -14.81 11.16
N THR A 104 5.81 -14.88 9.99
CA THR A 104 6.01 -13.74 9.10
C THR A 104 5.23 -13.94 7.81
N TYR A 105 4.56 -12.89 7.36
CA TYR A 105 3.80 -12.81 6.14
C TYR A 105 4.48 -11.86 5.17
N THR A 106 4.59 -12.27 3.91
CA THR A 106 4.95 -11.39 2.80
C THR A 106 3.68 -11.04 2.05
N ILE A 107 3.37 -9.74 2.01
CA ILE A 107 2.20 -9.20 1.32
C ILE A 107 2.69 -8.42 0.09
N SER A 108 2.66 -9.10 -1.05
CA SER A 108 2.95 -8.50 -2.35
C SER A 108 1.71 -7.82 -2.90
N TRP A 109 1.89 -6.70 -3.58
CA TRP A 109 0.79 -5.94 -4.16
C TRP A 109 1.17 -5.37 -5.52
N ALA A 110 0.16 -5.04 -6.31
CA ALA A 110 0.27 -4.30 -7.56
C ALA A 110 -0.95 -3.39 -7.66
N ALA A 111 -0.72 -2.10 -7.89
CA ALA A 111 -1.76 -1.10 -8.07
C ALA A 111 -1.63 -0.45 -9.44
N THR A 112 -2.76 -0.07 -10.03
CA THR A 112 -2.79 0.82 -11.20
C THR A 112 -3.62 2.03 -10.86
N PHE A 113 -3.11 3.20 -11.22
CA PHE A 113 -3.82 4.47 -11.12
C PHE A 113 -4.14 4.89 -12.55
N ASP A 114 -5.42 5.14 -12.84
CA ASP A 114 -5.86 5.77 -14.08
C ASP A 114 -5.60 7.27 -13.91
N ASN A 115 -4.33 7.66 -14.02
CA ASN A 115 -4.00 9.08 -14.12
C ASN A 115 -4.55 9.54 -15.47
N GLY A 116 -5.50 10.45 -15.47
CA GLY A 116 -6.00 11.11 -16.66
C GLY A 116 -4.88 11.73 -17.52
N ASN A 117 -5.22 12.33 -18.66
CA ASN A 117 -4.22 13.00 -19.49
C ASN A 117 -3.76 14.31 -18.83
N HIS A 118 -2.68 14.27 -18.03
CA HIS A 118 -2.10 15.45 -17.37
C HIS A 118 -0.90 15.98 -18.16
N PRO A 119 -0.89 17.26 -18.59
CA PRO A 119 0.27 17.87 -19.23
C PRO A 119 1.39 18.10 -18.20
N CYS A 120 2.18 17.07 -17.89
CA CYS A 120 3.53 17.16 -17.33
C CYS A 120 4.29 15.83 -17.41
N PRO A 121 5.04 15.58 -18.50
CA PRO A 121 6.30 14.86 -18.44
C PRO A 121 7.43 15.88 -18.26
N SER A 122 8.06 15.90 -17.08
CA SER A 122 9.35 16.58 -16.88
C SER A 122 10.45 15.52 -16.71
N GLU A 123 11.72 15.91 -16.84
CA GLU A 123 12.88 15.03 -16.59
C GLU A 123 12.95 14.53 -15.11
N PHE A 124 11.99 14.92 -14.26
CA PHE A 124 11.90 14.60 -12.84
C PHE A 124 10.64 13.82 -12.45
N THR A 125 9.84 13.32 -13.40
CA THR A 125 8.79 12.34 -13.08
C THR A 125 9.47 11.03 -12.68
N PRO A 126 9.43 10.58 -11.41
CA PRO A 126 10.08 9.33 -11.04
C PRO A 126 9.40 8.16 -11.74
N GLU A 127 10.20 7.17 -12.12
CA GLU A 127 9.71 5.91 -12.66
C GLU A 127 8.72 5.26 -11.69
N ASN A 128 7.72 4.57 -12.24
CA ASN A 128 6.88 3.65 -11.47
C ASN A 128 7.79 2.69 -10.69
N THR A 129 7.96 2.94 -9.38
CA THR A 129 8.84 2.11 -8.57
C THR A 129 8.28 0.69 -8.51
N THR A 130 9.14 -0.30 -8.68
CA THR A 130 8.72 -1.71 -8.56
C THR A 130 8.08 -1.92 -7.17
N PRO A 131 6.86 -2.48 -7.08
CA PRO A 131 6.18 -2.69 -5.81
C PRO A 131 7.06 -3.44 -4.81
N LYS A 132 7.27 -2.86 -3.63
CA LYS A 132 7.98 -3.52 -2.53
C LYS A 132 6.97 -4.24 -1.63
N PRO A 133 7.08 -5.56 -1.45
CA PRO A 133 6.18 -6.29 -0.56
C PRO A 133 6.28 -5.79 0.87
N PHE A 134 5.15 -5.78 1.59
CA PHE A 134 5.17 -5.60 3.04
C PHE A 134 5.54 -6.91 3.73
N VAL A 135 6.37 -6.82 4.78
CA VAL A 135 6.74 -7.97 5.61
C VAL A 135 6.19 -7.75 7.01
N VAL A 136 5.26 -8.61 7.44
CA VAL A 136 4.53 -8.46 8.69
C VAL A 136 4.77 -9.66 9.59
N THR A 137 5.17 -9.42 10.84
CA THR A 137 5.42 -10.48 11.82
C THR A 137 4.38 -10.49 12.93
N VAL A 138 3.91 -11.69 13.31
CA VAL A 138 3.01 -11.87 14.46
C VAL A 138 3.79 -11.71 15.76
N ARG A 139 3.33 -10.82 16.63
CA ARG A 139 3.88 -10.58 17.96
C ARG A 139 2.94 -11.05 19.06
#